data_AF-A0A7Y6PI58-F1
#
_entry.id   AF-A0A7Y6PI58-F1
#
_cell.length_a   1.000
_cell.length_b   1.000
_cell.length_c   1.000
_cell.angle_alpha   90.00
_cell.angle_beta   90.00
_cell.angle_gamma   90.00
#
_symmetry.space_group_name_H-M   'P 1'
#
loop_
_entity.id
_entity.type
_entity.pdbx_description
1 polymer ?
#
loop_
_entity_poly.entity_id
_entity_poly.type
_entity_poly.pdbx_seq_one_letter_code
_entity_poly.pdbx_strand_id
1 'polypeptide(L)'
;EAVTAVIEKEINGAPGLMYMSATSSSDGAVEIAATFTQGTDPDMAAVNVQNRVSTAQSLLPSEVVRIGITTEKQQNAELKTFALYAPDGGYDAKFLNNYMKLNVEPRLKRIQGVGKVQQFGAQYSMRLWLKPDQMARYHLIPSDITAVLERQNIEAATGSFGENHDNNFQYTMKYRGRFSTP
;
A
#
# COMPACT_ATOMS: atom_id res chain seq x y z
N GLU A 1 6.31 16.73 -8.70
CA GLU A 1 6.11 18.15 -8.38
C GLU A 1 4.72 18.47 -7.84
N ALA A 2 3.62 18.25 -8.59
CA ALA A 2 2.27 18.61 -8.11
C ALA A 2 1.84 17.91 -6.80
N VAL A 3 2.19 16.63 -6.61
CA VAL A 3 1.90 15.88 -5.37
C VAL A 3 2.78 16.35 -4.23
N THR A 4 4.07 16.50 -4.49
CA THR A 4 5.09 16.90 -3.52
C THR A 4 4.76 18.24 -2.88
N ALA A 5 4.51 19.28 -3.69
CA ALA A 5 4.25 20.63 -3.21
C ALA A 5 2.99 20.74 -2.34
N VAL A 6 1.95 19.95 -2.63
CA VAL A 6 0.72 19.91 -1.83
C VAL A 6 1.00 19.35 -0.44
N ILE A 7 1.73 18.22 -0.36
CA ILE A 7 2.07 17.61 0.93
C ILE A 7 3.02 18.51 1.72
N GLU A 8 4.03 19.09 1.06
CA GLU A 8 4.98 20.00 1.70
C GLU A 8 4.28 21.21 2.31
N LYS A 9 3.34 21.81 1.59
CA LYS A 9 2.57 22.96 2.08
C LYS A 9 1.78 22.64 3.34
N GLU A 10 1.18 21.45 3.40
CA GLU A 10 0.40 21.02 4.57
C GLU A 10 1.29 20.66 5.77
N ILE A 11 2.47 20.08 5.53
CA ILE A 11 3.46 19.77 6.59
C ILE A 11 4.07 21.07 7.13
N ASN A 12 4.25 22.09 6.31
CA ASN A 12 4.80 23.39 6.71
C ASN A 12 3.84 24.08 7.72
N GLY A 13 4.20 24.00 9.00
CA GLY A 13 3.33 24.40 10.13
C GLY A 13 3.20 23.31 11.19
N ALA A 14 3.78 22.13 11.00
CA ALA A 14 3.95 21.16 12.06
C ALA A 14 4.79 21.77 13.20
N PRO A 15 4.32 21.73 14.46
CA PRO A 15 5.06 22.27 15.59
C PRO A 15 6.45 21.65 15.72
N GLY A 16 7.47 22.49 15.88
CA GLY A 16 8.86 22.04 16.01
C GLY A 16 9.53 21.60 14.71
N LEU A 17 8.89 21.79 13.54
CA LEU A 17 9.54 21.56 12.25
C LEU A 17 10.72 22.53 12.07
N MET A 18 11.92 22.00 11.85
CA MET A 18 13.13 22.79 11.60
C MET A 18 13.35 23.00 10.11
N TYR A 19 13.36 21.90 9.35
CA TYR A 19 13.48 21.93 7.89
C TYR A 19 12.87 20.68 7.29
N MET A 20 12.64 20.72 5.99
CA MET A 20 12.10 19.62 5.22
C MET A 20 12.86 19.52 3.90
N SER A 21 13.06 18.30 3.43
CA SER A 21 13.63 18.01 2.12
C SER A 21 12.77 16.98 1.41
N ALA A 22 12.51 17.17 0.12
CA ALA A 22 11.81 16.20 -0.70
C ALA A 22 12.70 15.69 -1.84
N THR A 23 12.62 14.40 -2.10
CA THR A 23 13.24 13.74 -3.25
C THR A 23 12.15 13.13 -4.10
N SER A 24 12.15 13.40 -5.39
CA SER A 24 11.25 12.78 -6.37
C SER A 24 12.07 11.95 -7.34
N SER A 25 11.71 10.68 -7.47
CA SER A 25 12.39 9.73 -8.33
C SER A 25 11.65 9.58 -9.66
N SER A 26 12.38 9.21 -10.72
CA SER A 26 11.83 9.03 -12.07
C SER A 26 10.86 7.85 -12.20
N ASP A 27 10.82 6.97 -11.20
CA ASP A 27 9.85 5.87 -11.07
C ASP A 27 8.52 6.32 -10.42
N GLY A 28 8.39 7.61 -10.10
CA GLY A 28 7.20 8.20 -9.50
C GLY A 28 7.18 8.13 -7.97
N ALA A 29 8.21 7.58 -7.33
CA ALA A 29 8.33 7.63 -5.87
C ALA A 29 8.66 9.06 -5.40
N VAL A 30 8.02 9.48 -4.30
CA VAL A 30 8.30 10.75 -3.64
C VAL A 30 8.57 10.47 -2.17
N GLU A 31 9.71 10.93 -1.68
CA GLU A 31 10.10 10.86 -0.28
C GLU A 31 10.21 12.27 0.29
N ILE A 32 9.59 12.52 1.44
CA ILE A 32 9.63 13.80 2.13
C ILE A 32 10.18 13.55 3.54
N ALA A 33 11.37 14.07 3.82
CA ALA A 33 12.00 14.01 5.13
C ALA A 33 11.76 15.33 5.87
N ALA A 34 11.01 15.26 6.97
CA ALA A 34 10.75 16.37 7.87
C ALA A 34 11.65 16.25 9.11
N THR A 35 12.52 17.22 9.33
CA THR A 35 13.43 17.27 10.48
C THR A 35 12.90 18.23 11.53
N PHE A 36 12.84 17.76 12.77
CA PHE A 36 12.32 18.51 13.91
C PHE A 36 13.45 19.04 14.81
N THR A 37 13.14 20.08 15.57
CA THR A 37 14.01 20.65 16.60
C THR A 37 14.37 19.61 17.66
N GLN A 38 15.58 19.70 18.20
CA GLN A 38 16.01 18.82 19.28
C GLN A 38 15.10 19.00 20.51
N GLY A 39 14.65 17.88 21.10
CA GLY A 39 13.72 17.88 22.24
C GLY A 39 12.24 17.75 21.85
N THR A 40 11.90 17.80 20.56
CA THR A 40 10.55 17.45 20.09
C THR A 40 10.28 15.96 20.31
N ASP A 41 9.12 15.64 20.89
CA ASP A 41 8.66 14.26 21.04
C ASP A 41 8.43 13.64 19.64
N PRO A 42 9.14 12.55 19.29
CA PRO A 42 9.05 11.95 17.96
C PRO A 42 7.69 11.30 17.69
N ASP A 43 6.98 10.82 18.72
CA ASP A 43 5.64 10.25 18.59
C ASP A 43 4.64 11.35 18.26
N MET A 44 4.72 12.48 18.96
CA MET A 44 3.88 13.65 18.67
C MET A 44 4.19 14.27 17.32
N ALA A 45 5.48 14.36 16.94
CA ALA A 45 5.87 14.83 15.61
C ALA A 45 5.25 13.95 14.50
N ALA A 46 5.34 12.63 14.64
CA ALA A 46 4.76 11.69 13.69
C ALA A 46 3.23 11.83 13.57
N VAL A 47 2.53 11.96 14.70
CA VAL A 47 1.07 12.19 14.71
C VAL A 47 0.71 13.51 14.04
N ASN A 48 1.46 14.59 14.33
CA ASN A 48 1.21 15.90 13.73
C ASN A 48 1.42 15.89 12.21
N VAL A 49 2.48 15.23 11.73
CA VAL A 49 2.73 15.07 10.29
C VAL A 49 1.63 14.22 9.67
N GLN A 50 1.29 13.06 10.25
CA GLN A 50 0.25 12.17 9.73
C GLN A 50 -1.11 12.88 9.61
N ASN A 51 -1.51 13.67 10.62
CA ASN A 51 -2.75 14.42 10.58
C ASN A 51 -2.78 15.43 9.43
N ARG A 52 -1.66 16.13 9.20
CA ARG A 52 -1.53 17.10 8.10
C ARG A 52 -1.54 16.43 6.73
N VAL A 53 -0.82 15.31 6.58
CA VAL A 53 -0.86 14.48 5.37
C VAL A 53 -2.28 13.98 5.10
N SER A 54 -3.03 13.59 6.13
CA SER A 54 -4.42 13.17 6.00
C SER A 54 -5.33 14.30 5.50
N THR A 55 -5.11 15.54 5.92
CA THR A 55 -5.82 16.72 5.38
C THR A 55 -5.48 16.94 3.90
N ALA A 56 -4.20 16.80 3.55
CA ALA A 56 -3.70 16.93 2.18
C ALA A 56 -4.29 15.87 1.23
N GLN A 57 -4.65 14.69 1.74
CA GLN A 57 -5.08 13.53 0.95
C GLN A 57 -6.25 13.85 0.00
N SER A 58 -7.15 14.74 0.42
CA SER A 58 -8.30 15.21 -0.37
C SER A 58 -7.92 16.02 -1.62
N LEU A 59 -6.72 16.61 -1.62
CA LEU A 59 -6.18 17.44 -2.69
C LEU A 59 -5.30 16.63 -3.66
N LEU A 60 -5.07 15.35 -3.36
CA LEU A 60 -4.20 14.49 -4.15
C LEU A 60 -4.97 13.72 -5.23
N PRO A 61 -4.31 13.40 -6.36
CA PRO A 61 -4.88 12.52 -7.37
C PRO A 61 -5.29 11.17 -6.78
N SER A 62 -6.40 10.61 -7.29
CA SER A 62 -6.99 9.37 -6.78
C SER A 62 -6.04 8.17 -6.86
N GLU A 63 -5.14 8.17 -7.83
CA GLU A 63 -4.12 7.16 -8.08
C GLU A 63 -3.10 7.13 -6.94
N VAL A 64 -2.70 8.30 -6.43
CA VAL A 64 -1.78 8.43 -5.29
C VAL A 64 -2.46 7.95 -4.02
N VAL A 65 -3.72 8.34 -3.81
CA VAL A 65 -4.53 7.90 -2.67
C VAL A 65 -4.73 6.39 -2.68
N ARG A 66 -4.93 5.78 -3.85
CA ARG A 66 -5.06 4.32 -4.03
C ARG A 66 -3.77 3.57 -3.73
N ILE A 67 -2.61 4.11 -4.11
CA ILE A 67 -1.30 3.53 -3.77
C ILE A 67 -1.06 3.61 -2.26
N GLY A 68 -1.55 4.67 -1.63
CA GLY A 68 -1.43 4.91 -0.20
C GLY A 68 -0.21 5.77 0.14
N ILE A 69 -0.35 6.54 1.22
CA ILE A 69 0.69 7.44 1.71
C ILE A 69 1.07 6.96 3.10
N THR A 70 2.37 6.79 3.33
CA THR A 70 2.88 6.25 4.60
C THR A 70 3.70 7.33 5.29
N THR A 71 3.38 7.62 6.55
CA THR A 71 4.21 8.47 7.42
C THR A 71 4.89 7.58 8.45
N GLU A 72 6.21 7.63 8.51
CA GLU A 72 7.00 6.84 9.44
C GLU A 72 8.03 7.72 10.15
N LYS A 73 8.33 7.37 11.41
CA LYS A 73 9.48 7.95 12.12
C LYS A 73 10.74 7.39 11.49
N GLN A 74 11.66 8.27 11.08
CA GLN A 74 12.92 7.85 10.51
C GLN A 74 13.75 7.09 11.57
N GLN A 75 14.01 5.81 11.32
CA GLN A 75 14.94 4.99 12.12
C GLN A 75 16.28 4.94 11.41
N ASN A 76 17.29 5.62 11.98
CA ASN A 76 18.60 5.80 11.35
C ASN A 76 19.56 4.61 11.49
N ALA A 77 19.17 3.51 12.15
CA ALA A 77 20.03 2.35 12.31
C ALA A 77 19.26 1.04 12.08
N GLU A 78 19.71 0.28 11.08
CA GLU A 78 19.30 -1.12 10.94
C GLU A 78 19.85 -1.92 12.12
N LEU A 79 18.96 -2.54 12.90
CA LEU A 79 19.36 -3.37 14.04
C LEU A 79 19.85 -4.74 13.60
N LYS A 80 19.18 -5.36 12.61
CA LYS A 80 19.46 -6.72 12.17
C LYS A 80 18.84 -7.02 10.80
N THR A 81 19.63 -7.68 9.95
CA THR A 81 19.17 -8.33 8.72
C THR A 81 19.04 -9.83 8.92
N PHE A 82 18.06 -10.46 8.28
CA PHE A 82 17.91 -11.91 8.21
C PHE A 82 17.49 -12.33 6.81
N ALA A 83 17.92 -13.51 6.38
CA ALA A 83 17.59 -14.07 5.09
C ALA A 83 16.81 -15.38 5.27
N LEU A 84 15.72 -15.52 4.53
CA LEU A 84 14.98 -16.77 4.42
C LEU A 84 15.50 -17.53 3.20
N TYR A 85 15.88 -18.79 3.37
CA TYR A 85 16.35 -19.65 2.29
C TYR A 85 15.76 -21.06 2.42
N ALA A 86 15.65 -21.77 1.30
CA ALA A 86 15.22 -23.16 1.24
C ALA A 86 16.47 -24.06 1.08
N PRO A 87 16.84 -24.87 2.09
CA PRO A 87 18.07 -25.68 2.06
C PRO A 87 18.12 -26.70 0.92
N ASP A 88 16.95 -27.19 0.50
CA ASP A 88 16.75 -28.18 -0.55
C ASP A 88 16.47 -27.55 -1.93
N GLY A 89 16.41 -26.21 -2.01
CA GLY A 89 16.02 -25.50 -3.23
C GLY A 89 14.58 -25.73 -3.67
N GLY A 90 13.73 -26.29 -2.80
CA GLY A 90 12.32 -26.61 -3.13
C GLY A 90 11.45 -25.38 -3.38
N TYR A 91 11.93 -24.19 -3.02
CA TYR A 91 11.22 -22.92 -3.19
C TYR A 91 12.08 -21.89 -3.91
N ASP A 92 11.48 -21.22 -4.89
CA ASP A 92 12.13 -20.13 -5.59
C ASP A 92 12.13 -18.83 -4.75
N ALA A 93 12.93 -17.85 -5.18
CA ALA A 93 13.03 -16.57 -4.51
C ALA A 93 11.69 -15.81 -4.44
N LYS A 94 10.78 -16.04 -5.41
CA LYS A 94 9.46 -15.38 -5.42
C LYS A 94 8.56 -15.93 -4.33
N PHE A 95 8.53 -17.26 -4.17
CA PHE A 95 7.79 -17.94 -3.12
C PHE A 95 8.29 -17.52 -1.74
N LEU A 96 9.61 -17.56 -1.52
CA LEU A 96 10.20 -17.18 -0.24
C LEU A 96 9.91 -15.71 0.11
N ASN A 97 9.97 -14.81 -0.87
CA ASN A 97 9.60 -13.40 -0.69
C ASN A 97 8.13 -13.24 -0.31
N ASN A 98 7.23 -13.93 -0.99
CA ASN A 98 5.79 -13.87 -0.66
C ASN A 98 5.51 -14.46 0.73
N TYR A 99 6.15 -15.58 1.08
CA TYR A 99 6.02 -16.20 2.39
C TYR A 99 6.51 -15.27 3.50
N MET A 100 7.65 -14.61 3.31
CA MET A 100 8.19 -13.62 4.26
C MET A 100 7.21 -12.46 4.46
N LYS A 101 6.64 -11.93 3.37
CA LYS A 101 5.67 -10.82 3.42
C LYS A 101 4.39 -11.18 4.19
N LEU A 102 3.83 -12.36 3.92
CA LEU A 102 2.52 -12.75 4.44
C LEU A 102 2.60 -13.32 5.87
N ASN A 103 3.66 -14.06 6.18
CA ASN A 103 3.72 -14.85 7.43
C ASN A 103 4.74 -14.31 8.44
N VAL A 104 5.85 -13.73 7.99
CA VAL A 104 6.96 -13.34 8.87
C VAL A 104 6.91 -11.85 9.22
N GLU A 105 6.78 -10.97 8.23
CA GLU A 105 6.76 -9.51 8.43
C GLU A 105 5.69 -9.06 9.45
N PRO A 106 4.42 -9.53 9.40
CA PRO A 106 3.40 -9.11 10.36
C PRO A 106 3.71 -9.55 11.80
N ARG A 107 4.40 -10.69 11.97
CA ARG A 107 4.80 -11.18 13.29
C ARG A 107 5.94 -10.35 13.86
N LEU A 108 6.90 -9.96 13.03
CA LEU A 108 8.01 -9.10 13.43
C LEU A 108 7.54 -7.69 13.81
N LYS A 109 6.63 -7.11 13.02
CA LYS A 109 6.02 -5.80 13.31
C LYS A 109 5.26 -5.74 14.64
N ARG A 110 4.86 -6.89 15.20
CA ARG A 110 4.17 -6.98 16.50
C ARG A 110 5.10 -7.12 17.69
N ILE A 111 6.40 -7.32 17.48
CA ILE A 111 7.37 -7.41 18.56
C ILE A 111 7.61 -6.00 19.10
N GLN A 112 7.47 -5.82 20.42
CA GLN A 112 7.71 -4.53 21.06
C GLN A 112 9.14 -4.06 20.80
N GLY A 113 9.28 -2.80 20.37
CA GLY A 113 10.57 -2.20 20.00
C GLY A 113 10.94 -2.31 18.53
N VAL A 114 10.22 -3.10 17.73
CA VAL A 114 10.38 -3.10 16.26
C VAL A 114 9.65 -1.89 15.68
N GLY A 115 10.42 -0.92 15.15
CA GLY A 115 9.84 0.26 14.51
C GLY A 115 9.55 0.08 13.03
N LYS A 116 10.47 -0.53 12.27
CA LYS A 116 10.31 -0.81 10.85
C LYS A 116 10.81 -2.21 10.50
N VAL A 117 10.09 -2.87 9.60
CA VAL A 117 10.54 -4.09 8.94
C VAL A 117 10.52 -3.82 7.45
N GLN A 118 11.71 -3.86 6.83
CA GLN A 118 11.87 -3.68 5.39
C GLN A 118 12.20 -5.02 4.75
N GLN A 119 11.40 -5.42 3.78
CA GLN A 119 11.68 -6.58 2.95
C GLN A 119 12.49 -6.16 1.72
N PHE A 120 13.57 -6.88 1.45
CA PHE A 120 14.35 -6.74 0.22
C PHE A 120 13.85 -7.78 -0.80
N GLY A 121 13.13 -7.33 -1.82
CA GLY A 121 12.61 -8.21 -2.87
C GLY A 121 11.32 -7.69 -3.52
N ALA A 122 10.99 -8.23 -4.70
CA ALA A 122 9.77 -7.84 -5.41
C ALA A 122 8.54 -8.51 -4.77
N GLN A 123 7.49 -7.71 -4.54
CA GLN A 123 6.21 -8.23 -4.08
C GLN A 123 5.50 -9.04 -5.16
N TYR A 124 4.77 -10.07 -4.76
CA TYR A 124 3.90 -10.80 -5.66
C TYR A 124 2.81 -9.86 -6.18
N SER A 125 2.73 -9.70 -7.49
CA SER A 125 1.73 -8.88 -8.17
C SER A 125 1.22 -9.66 -9.37
N MET A 126 -0.10 -9.66 -9.56
CA MET A 126 -0.68 -10.12 -10.82
C MET A 126 -0.32 -9.10 -11.90
N ARG A 127 0.50 -9.51 -12.87
CA ARG A 127 0.96 -8.65 -13.96
C ARG A 127 0.31 -9.09 -15.26
N LEU A 128 -0.47 -8.20 -15.86
CA LEU A 128 -1.06 -8.42 -17.18
C LEU A 128 -0.19 -7.75 -18.24
N TRP A 129 0.44 -8.58 -19.08
CA TRP A 129 1.21 -8.10 -20.23
C TRP A 129 0.30 -8.03 -21.44
N LEU A 130 -0.11 -6.82 -21.81
CA LEU A 130 -0.99 -6.59 -22.94
C LEU A 130 -0.27 -6.89 -24.26
N LYS A 131 -0.98 -7.54 -25.19
CA LYS A 131 -0.48 -7.89 -26.53
C LYS A 131 -1.13 -6.97 -27.59
N PRO A 132 -0.44 -5.91 -28.05
CA PRO A 132 -1.04 -4.89 -28.91
C PRO A 132 -1.56 -5.45 -30.24
N ASP A 133 -0.87 -6.45 -30.80
CA ASP A 133 -1.23 -7.14 -32.03
C ASP A 133 -2.59 -7.87 -31.91
N GLN A 134 -2.83 -8.53 -30.79
CA GLN A 134 -4.11 -9.20 -30.53
C GLN A 134 -5.21 -8.18 -30.23
N MET A 135 -4.90 -7.17 -29.42
CA MET A 135 -5.86 -6.12 -29.09
C MET A 135 -6.36 -5.39 -30.34
N ALA A 136 -5.46 -5.08 -31.29
CA ALA A 136 -5.82 -4.46 -32.55
C ALA A 136 -6.77 -5.33 -33.39
N ARG A 137 -6.57 -6.65 -33.42
CA ARG A 137 -7.45 -7.60 -34.14
C ARG A 137 -8.87 -7.66 -33.56
N TYR A 138 -8.99 -7.46 -32.25
CA TYR A 138 -10.27 -7.44 -31.54
C TYR A 138 -10.84 -6.03 -31.34
N HIS A 139 -10.22 -5.01 -31.94
CA HIS A 139 -10.60 -3.59 -31.76
C HIS A 139 -10.65 -3.16 -30.28
N LEU A 140 -9.76 -3.70 -29.45
CA LEU A 140 -9.65 -3.40 -28.02
C LEU A 140 -8.59 -2.33 -27.78
N ILE A 141 -8.86 -1.45 -26.82
CA ILE A 141 -7.91 -0.49 -26.25
C ILE A 141 -7.60 -0.83 -24.79
N PRO A 142 -6.48 -0.37 -24.20
CA PRO A 142 -6.11 -0.71 -22.83
C PRO A 142 -7.19 -0.39 -21.79
N SER A 143 -7.97 0.68 -21.99
CA SER A 143 -9.08 1.05 -21.10
C SER A 143 -10.19 0.00 -21.07
N ASP A 144 -10.41 -0.76 -22.15
CA ASP A 144 -11.42 -1.82 -22.18
C ASP A 144 -11.04 -2.96 -21.22
N ILE A 145 -9.74 -3.29 -21.18
CA ILE A 145 -9.22 -4.32 -20.28
C ILE A 145 -9.33 -3.86 -18.83
N THR A 146 -8.94 -2.62 -18.52
CA THR A 146 -9.09 -2.05 -17.18
C THR A 146 -10.56 -2.06 -16.74
N ALA A 147 -11.49 -1.64 -17.61
CA ALA A 147 -12.93 -1.61 -17.31
C ALA A 147 -13.54 -3.00 -17.10
N VAL A 148 -13.02 -4.04 -17.76
CA VAL A 148 -13.44 -5.43 -17.51
C VAL A 148 -12.91 -5.93 -16.18
N LEU A 149 -11.64 -5.67 -15.88
CA LEU A 149 -11.03 -6.06 -14.60
C LEU A 149 -11.71 -5.39 -13.42
N GLU A 150 -12.03 -4.09 -13.51
CA GLU A 150 -12.75 -3.37 -12.47
C GLU A 150 -14.17 -3.91 -12.25
N ARG A 151 -14.85 -4.39 -13.31
CA ARG A 151 -16.19 -5.00 -13.19
C ARG A 151 -16.19 -6.41 -12.64
N GLN A 152 -15.16 -7.19 -12.93
CA GLN A 152 -15.12 -8.61 -12.57
C GLN A 152 -14.37 -8.89 -11.27
N ASN A 153 -13.51 -7.98 -10.83
CA ASN A 153 -12.75 -8.08 -9.58
C ASN A 153 -13.41 -7.26 -8.46
N ILE A 154 -14.72 -7.43 -8.26
CA ILE A 154 -15.50 -6.71 -7.26
C ILE A 154 -15.73 -7.59 -6.04
N GLU A 155 -15.46 -7.05 -4.86
CA GLU A 155 -15.90 -7.60 -3.58
C GLU A 155 -17.20 -6.88 -3.18
N ALA A 156 -18.33 -7.45 -3.59
CA ALA A 156 -19.65 -6.89 -3.31
C ALA A 156 -20.21 -7.47 -2.01
N ALA A 157 -20.69 -6.61 -1.12
CA ALA A 157 -21.54 -7.02 -0.01
C ALA A 157 -22.91 -7.41 -0.59
N THR A 158 -23.14 -8.70 -0.78
CA THR A 158 -24.34 -9.22 -1.45
C THR A 158 -25.58 -9.27 -0.56
N GLY A 159 -25.49 -8.81 0.68
CA GLY A 159 -26.58 -8.85 1.65
C GLY A 159 -26.99 -10.28 2.01
N SER A 160 -28.16 -10.41 2.64
CA SER A 160 -28.73 -11.69 3.01
C SER A 160 -30.23 -11.78 2.70
N PHE A 161 -30.69 -12.95 2.28
CA PHE A 161 -32.12 -13.25 2.20
C PHE A 161 -32.66 -13.57 3.58
N GLY A 162 -33.85 -13.06 3.92
CA GLY A 162 -34.48 -13.27 5.22
C GLY A 162 -34.03 -12.29 6.32
N GLU A 163 -33.22 -11.28 5.98
CA GLU A 163 -32.84 -10.22 6.92
C GLU A 163 -34.07 -9.41 7.31
N ASN A 164 -34.38 -9.34 8.61
CA ASN A 164 -35.57 -8.67 9.17
C ASN A 164 -36.93 -9.25 8.72
N HIS A 165 -36.99 -10.54 8.38
CA HIS A 165 -38.24 -11.24 8.07
C HIS A 165 -38.64 -12.21 9.19
N ASP A 166 -39.93 -12.47 9.35
CA ASP A 166 -40.52 -13.29 10.44
C ASP A 166 -40.23 -14.81 10.32
N ASN A 167 -39.20 -15.20 9.55
CA ASN A 167 -38.80 -16.59 9.33
C ASN A 167 -37.43 -16.87 9.97
N ASN A 168 -37.22 -18.12 10.41
CA ASN A 168 -35.98 -18.52 11.11
C ASN A 168 -34.77 -18.74 10.18
N PHE A 169 -34.91 -18.51 8.87
CA PHE A 169 -33.88 -18.83 7.88
C PHE A 169 -33.33 -17.56 7.25
N GLN A 170 -32.08 -17.23 7.60
CA GLN A 170 -31.29 -16.19 6.96
C GLN A 170 -30.20 -16.83 6.09
N TYR A 171 -30.12 -16.44 4.82
CA TYR A 171 -29.12 -16.94 3.88
C TYR A 171 -28.24 -15.81 3.39
N THR A 172 -26.95 -15.85 3.70
CA THR A 172 -25.97 -14.92 3.15
C THR A 172 -25.76 -15.22 1.66
N MET A 173 -26.04 -14.25 0.80
CA MET A 173 -25.73 -14.38 -0.61
C MET A 173 -24.19 -14.39 -0.79
N LYS A 174 -23.68 -15.14 -1.77
CA LYS A 174 -22.25 -15.14 -2.11
C LYS A 174 -22.08 -14.89 -3.61
N TYR A 175 -21.31 -13.86 -3.97
CA TYR A 175 -20.91 -13.62 -5.36
C TYR A 175 -19.55 -14.27 -5.64
N ARG A 176 -19.22 -14.49 -6.92
CA ARG A 176 -17.84 -14.78 -7.33
C ARG A 176 -17.02 -13.52 -7.08
N GLY A 177 -16.43 -13.41 -5.88
CA GLY A 177 -15.59 -12.29 -5.47
C GLY A 177 -14.26 -12.25 -6.23
N ARG A 178 -13.21 -11.72 -5.59
CA ARG A 178 -11.91 -11.50 -6.23
C ARG A 178 -11.32 -12.76 -6.86
N PHE A 179 -10.69 -12.60 -8.02
CA PHE A 179 -9.94 -13.69 -8.64
C PHE A 179 -8.76 -14.12 -7.75
N SER A 180 -8.66 -15.41 -7.49
CA SER A 180 -7.63 -16.00 -6.62
C SER A 180 -6.56 -16.79 -7.38
N THR A 181 -6.71 -16.93 -8.70
CA THR A 181 -5.78 -17.67 -9.57
C THR A 181 -5.27 -16.74 -10.69
N PRO A 182 -3.97 -16.80 -11.05
CA PRO A 182 -3.38 -16.02 -12.15
C PRO A 182 -3.91 -16.42 -13.53
#